data_AF-A0AAD6Y679-F1
#
_entry.id   AF-A0AAD6Y679-F1
#
_cell.length_a   1.000
_cell.length_b   1.000
_cell.length_c   1.000
_cell.angle_alpha   90.00
_cell.angle_beta   90.00
_cell.angle_gamma   90.00
#
_symmetry.space_group_name_H-M   'P 1'
#
loop_
_entity.id
_entity.type
_entity.pdbx_description
1 polymer ?
#
loop_
_entity_poly.entity_id
_entity_poly.type
_entity_poly.pdbx_seq_one_letter_code
_entity_poly.pdbx_strand_id
1 'polypeptide(L)'
;LKRAGRRWAIEHGLWLVGSKHLFDTRLDGDCDTSRLRRFDPDKIGEKIQAQLHEIDPYLPEEYRGNQSNDVRAMLGPLVQEGVRTQRSNTATRLRKIAGPMIFNINPTDLKDSARRTRDFKDDIGWKTDDSGKGGYDTLDVPILHSDMRSSYSLDQFLLNSALMRAIWALSGDEQLQETGSQTGINYAERHDEYLQILMEGMAMKSPVIQHIVDVWNEKIFPEGRRGDADEQPRGNARALQALRAEAAAVEQDGDQTE
;
A
#
# COMPACT_ATOMS: atom_id res chain seq x y z
N LEU A 1 20.54 -10.66 -5.67
CA LEU A 1 20.03 -9.44 -6.36
C LEU A 1 18.56 -9.53 -6.76
N LYS A 2 18.13 -10.38 -7.71
CA LYS A 2 16.68 -10.54 -8.04
C LYS A 2 15.82 -10.91 -6.82
N ARG A 3 16.37 -11.74 -5.91
CA ARG A 3 15.75 -12.09 -4.62
C ARG A 3 15.50 -10.85 -3.74
N ALA A 4 16.42 -9.88 -3.74
CA ALA A 4 16.27 -8.63 -2.98
C ALA A 4 15.07 -7.82 -3.48
N GLY A 5 14.96 -7.64 -4.80
CA GLY A 5 13.80 -6.98 -5.41
C GLY A 5 12.48 -7.70 -5.16
N ARG A 6 12.46 -9.05 -5.18
CA ARG A 6 11.25 -9.80 -4.81
C ARG A 6 10.86 -9.59 -3.36
N ARG A 7 11.84 -9.66 -2.44
CA ARG A 7 11.61 -9.50 -1.00
C ARG A 7 11.14 -8.08 -0.66
N TRP A 8 11.81 -7.07 -1.21
CA TRP A 8 11.36 -5.69 -1.09
C TRP A 8 9.95 -5.49 -1.64
N ALA A 9 9.60 -6.14 -2.77
CA ALA A 9 8.28 -6.02 -3.34
C ALA A 9 7.16 -6.57 -2.44
N ILE A 10 7.48 -7.58 -1.64
CA ILE A 10 6.55 -8.18 -0.68
C ILE A 10 6.48 -7.32 0.59
N GLU A 11 7.62 -6.88 1.11
CA GLU A 11 7.71 -6.26 2.43
C GLU A 11 7.45 -4.75 2.43
N HIS A 12 7.71 -4.05 1.32
CA HIS A 12 7.69 -2.58 1.29
C HIS A 12 6.77 -2.00 0.23
N GLY A 13 6.71 -2.56 -0.98
CA GLY A 13 5.75 -2.08 -1.97
C GLY A 13 5.92 -2.65 -3.37
N LEU A 14 4.87 -2.56 -4.19
CA LEU A 14 4.88 -3.17 -5.53
C LEU A 14 5.64 -2.35 -6.57
N TRP A 15 5.97 -1.08 -6.30
CA TRP A 15 6.53 -0.17 -7.30
C TRP A 15 7.71 0.62 -6.77
N LEU A 16 8.82 0.53 -7.51
CA LEU A 16 9.97 1.38 -7.31
C LEU A 16 9.71 2.78 -7.88
N VAL A 17 9.96 3.80 -7.08
CA VAL A 17 9.99 5.19 -7.49
C VAL A 17 11.18 5.38 -8.43
N GLY A 18 10.94 6.05 -9.56
CA GLY A 18 12.01 6.28 -10.54
C GLY A 18 12.66 4.98 -11.01
N SER A 19 11.88 3.92 -11.26
CA SER A 19 12.34 2.53 -11.45
C SER A 19 13.53 2.24 -12.40
N LYS A 20 14.00 3.21 -13.20
CA LYS A 20 15.23 3.12 -14.01
C LYS A 20 16.44 3.81 -13.39
N HIS A 21 16.22 4.74 -12.46
CA HIS A 21 17.18 5.68 -11.90
C HIS A 21 17.31 5.60 -10.37
N LEU A 22 16.57 4.69 -9.72
CA LEU A 22 16.64 4.52 -8.27
C LEU A 22 18.09 4.35 -7.80
N PHE A 23 18.84 3.46 -8.46
CA PHE A 23 20.25 3.22 -8.15
C PHE A 23 21.20 4.24 -8.79
N ASP A 24 20.72 5.23 -9.54
CA ASP A 24 21.53 6.37 -10.03
C ASP A 24 21.73 7.43 -8.92
N THR A 25 21.04 7.25 -7.79
CA THR A 25 21.27 8.03 -6.56
C THR A 25 22.17 7.27 -5.58
N ARG A 26 23.12 7.98 -4.96
CA ARG A 26 24.03 7.44 -3.93
C ARG A 26 23.26 7.31 -2.61
N LEU A 27 23.49 6.25 -1.83
CA LEU A 27 22.85 6.09 -0.53
C LEU A 27 23.35 7.17 0.44
N ASP A 28 22.41 7.98 0.92
CA ASP A 28 22.67 9.03 1.89
C ASP A 28 22.38 8.50 3.30
N GLY A 29 23.44 8.29 4.08
CA GLY A 29 23.34 7.75 5.44
C GLY A 29 22.69 8.72 6.44
N ASP A 30 22.67 10.01 6.13
CA ASP A 30 22.09 11.05 6.99
C ASP A 30 20.65 11.40 6.59
N CYS A 31 20.11 10.73 5.56
CA CYS A 31 18.74 10.94 5.13
C CYS A 31 17.77 10.53 6.23
N ASP A 32 16.75 11.37 6.47
CA ASP A 32 15.60 11.00 7.27
C ASP A 32 14.87 9.82 6.59
N THR A 33 15.02 8.63 7.17
CA THR A 33 14.42 7.38 6.70
C THR A 33 13.04 7.12 7.31
N SER A 34 12.41 8.15 7.91
CA SER A 34 11.05 8.05 8.41
C SER A 34 10.14 7.37 7.38
N ARG A 35 9.36 6.38 7.84
CA ARG A 35 8.41 5.61 7.02
C ARG A 35 7.37 6.48 6.31
N LEU A 36 7.23 7.75 6.70
CA LEU A 36 6.34 8.72 6.05
C LEU A 36 6.96 9.34 4.80
N ARG A 37 8.29 9.44 4.72
CA ARG A 37 9.03 10.10 3.63
C ARG A 37 8.84 9.43 2.27
N ARG A 38 8.71 8.10 2.25
CA ARG A 38 8.40 7.31 1.04
C ARG A 38 7.08 7.68 0.35
N PHE A 39 6.18 8.37 1.06
CA PHE A 39 4.89 8.78 0.50
C PHE A 39 4.85 10.26 0.10
N ASP A 40 5.90 11.04 0.37
CA ASP A 40 5.91 12.51 0.17
C ASP A 40 5.69 12.90 -1.30
N PRO A 41 4.54 13.49 -1.68
CA PRO A 41 4.17 13.73 -3.07
C PRO A 41 5.21 14.56 -3.83
N ASP A 42 5.83 15.54 -3.16
CA ASP A 42 6.63 16.58 -3.80
C ASP A 42 8.14 16.30 -3.73
N LYS A 43 8.57 15.36 -2.89
CA LYS A 43 9.99 15.09 -2.62
C LYS A 43 10.47 13.78 -3.21
N ILE A 44 10.64 13.78 -4.53
CA ILE A 44 11.12 12.60 -5.29
C ILE A 44 12.48 12.07 -4.79
N GLY A 45 13.40 12.96 -4.36
CA GLY A 45 14.71 12.57 -3.83
C GLY A 45 14.61 11.82 -2.49
N GLU A 46 13.76 12.30 -1.58
CA GLU A 46 13.52 11.62 -0.29
C GLU A 46 12.83 10.27 -0.49
N LYS A 47 11.90 10.16 -1.44
CA LYS A 47 11.31 8.88 -1.85
C LYS A 47 12.33 7.88 -2.36
N ILE A 48 13.27 8.33 -3.19
CA ILE A 48 14.36 7.50 -3.70
C ILE A 48 15.25 7.03 -2.56
N GLN A 49 15.66 7.92 -1.66
CA GLN A 49 16.47 7.55 -0.50
C GLN A 49 15.76 6.56 0.42
N ALA A 50 14.49 6.79 0.73
CA ALA A 50 13.70 5.87 1.55
C ALA A 50 13.68 4.46 0.93
N GLN A 51 13.43 4.34 -0.38
CA GLN A 51 13.45 3.03 -1.04
C GLN A 51 14.86 2.42 -1.13
N LEU A 52 15.92 3.21 -1.28
CA LEU A 52 17.28 2.70 -1.24
C LEU A 52 17.61 2.12 0.14
N HIS A 53 17.25 2.81 1.22
CA HIS A 53 17.40 2.34 2.61
C HIS A 53 16.57 1.08 2.89
N GLU A 54 15.35 0.98 2.33
CA GLU A 54 14.54 -0.24 2.45
C GLU A 54 15.16 -1.42 1.68
N ILE A 55 15.82 -1.18 0.53
CA ILE A 55 16.39 -2.25 -0.29
C ILE A 55 17.74 -2.73 0.22
N ASP A 56 18.56 -1.83 0.77
CA ASP A 56 19.94 -2.09 1.17
C ASP A 56 20.11 -3.34 2.07
N PRO A 57 19.28 -3.55 3.11
CA PRO A 57 19.38 -4.74 3.95
C PRO A 57 19.17 -6.07 3.20
N TYR A 58 18.44 -6.06 2.08
CA TYR A 58 18.20 -7.26 1.27
C TYR A 58 19.30 -7.53 0.24
N LEU A 59 20.21 -6.58 0.02
CA LEU A 59 21.36 -6.80 -0.84
C LEU A 59 22.39 -7.71 -0.12
N PRO A 60 23.11 -8.55 -0.87
CA PRO A 60 24.33 -9.19 -0.37
C PRO A 60 25.28 -8.15 0.23
N GLU A 61 26.00 -8.52 1.27
CA GLU A 61 26.81 -7.60 2.08
C GLU A 61 27.84 -6.84 1.24
N GLU A 62 28.42 -7.50 0.23
CA GLU A 62 29.36 -6.91 -0.73
C GLU A 62 28.75 -5.80 -1.60
N TYR A 63 27.42 -5.73 -1.69
CA TYR A 63 26.68 -4.76 -2.49
C TYR A 63 25.92 -3.72 -1.65
N ARG A 64 26.10 -3.70 -0.33
CA ARG A 64 25.44 -2.73 0.56
C ARG A 64 26.14 -1.38 0.62
N GLY A 65 25.42 -0.35 0.98
CA GLY A 65 25.92 1.00 1.18
C GLY A 65 26.36 1.69 -0.11
N ASN A 66 27.44 2.46 -0.01
CA ASN A 66 27.90 3.33 -1.07
C ASN A 66 28.77 2.61 -2.09
N GLN A 67 28.09 1.93 -3.00
CA GLN A 67 28.66 1.17 -4.10
C GLN A 67 29.22 2.07 -5.22
N SER A 68 30.17 1.53 -6.00
CA SER A 68 30.69 2.21 -7.19
C SER A 68 29.57 2.41 -8.23
N ASN A 69 29.76 3.36 -9.14
CA ASN A 69 28.79 3.63 -10.19
C ASN A 69 28.50 2.38 -11.06
N ASP A 70 29.53 1.58 -11.35
CA ASP A 70 29.39 0.36 -12.16
C ASP A 70 28.55 -0.71 -11.44
N VAL A 71 28.77 -0.89 -10.14
CA VAL A 71 27.96 -1.82 -9.33
C VAL A 71 26.51 -1.34 -9.28
N ARG A 72 26.29 -0.05 -9.06
CA ARG A 72 24.94 0.53 -9.00
C ARG A 72 24.18 0.41 -10.32
N ALA A 73 24.85 0.65 -11.44
CA ALA A 73 24.29 0.46 -12.78
C ALA A 73 23.85 -1.00 -13.04
N MET A 74 24.54 -1.97 -12.43
CA MET A 74 24.18 -3.39 -12.49
C MET A 74 23.05 -3.78 -11.51
N LEU A 75 23.00 -3.18 -10.31
CA LEU A 75 21.97 -3.46 -9.30
C LEU A 75 20.55 -3.10 -9.78
N GLY A 76 20.38 -1.93 -10.39
CA GLY A 76 19.08 -1.40 -10.79
C GLY A 76 18.24 -2.36 -11.64
N PRO A 77 18.73 -2.82 -12.80
CA PRO A 77 18.01 -3.75 -13.65
C PRO A 77 17.64 -5.06 -12.95
N LEU A 78 18.53 -5.62 -12.13
CA LEU A 78 18.32 -6.90 -11.45
C LEU A 78 17.29 -6.83 -10.32
N VAL A 79 17.34 -5.75 -9.52
CA VAL A 79 16.34 -5.50 -8.48
C VAL A 79 14.97 -5.22 -9.13
N GLN A 80 14.93 -4.40 -10.17
CA GLN A 80 13.70 -4.12 -10.92
C GLN A 80 13.10 -5.38 -11.54
N GLU A 81 13.92 -6.28 -12.10
CA GLU A 81 13.47 -7.57 -12.60
C GLU A 81 12.86 -8.43 -11.48
N GLY A 82 13.46 -8.42 -10.29
CA GLY A 82 12.90 -9.05 -9.09
C GLY A 82 11.49 -8.56 -8.76
N VAL A 83 11.32 -7.23 -8.67
CA VAL A 83 10.01 -6.58 -8.42
C VAL A 83 8.99 -6.93 -9.49
N ARG A 84 9.36 -6.84 -10.77
CA ARG A 84 8.48 -7.19 -11.91
C ARG A 84 8.05 -8.65 -11.87
N THR A 85 8.98 -9.56 -11.57
CA THR A 85 8.68 -10.98 -11.46
C THR A 85 7.69 -11.21 -10.33
N GLN A 86 7.90 -10.58 -9.17
CA GLN A 86 6.99 -10.72 -8.03
C GLN A 86 5.59 -10.25 -8.39
N ARG A 87 5.44 -9.06 -8.99
CA ARG A 87 4.13 -8.56 -9.47
C ARG A 87 3.44 -9.51 -10.42
N SER A 88 4.17 -10.11 -11.37
CA SER A 88 3.62 -11.05 -12.34
C SER A 88 3.12 -12.33 -11.64
N ASN A 89 3.90 -12.84 -10.69
CA ASN A 89 3.53 -13.98 -9.86
C ASN A 89 2.27 -13.67 -9.03
N THR A 90 2.23 -12.52 -8.35
CA THR A 90 1.08 -12.05 -7.58
C THR A 90 -0.17 -11.97 -8.46
N ALA A 91 -0.09 -11.34 -9.63
CA ALA A 91 -1.22 -11.26 -10.56
C ALA A 91 -1.73 -12.65 -11.00
N THR A 92 -0.81 -13.60 -11.19
CA THR A 92 -1.17 -14.99 -11.53
C THR A 92 -1.87 -15.69 -10.37
N ARG A 93 -1.36 -15.54 -9.14
CA ARG A 93 -1.94 -16.13 -7.93
C ARG A 93 -3.30 -15.50 -7.58
N LEU A 94 -3.43 -14.20 -7.74
CA LEU A 94 -4.72 -13.49 -7.63
C LEU A 94 -5.74 -14.09 -8.59
N ARG A 95 -5.40 -14.31 -9.86
CA ARG A 95 -6.38 -14.86 -10.82
C ARG A 95 -6.73 -16.32 -10.56
N LYS A 96 -5.77 -17.13 -10.11
CA LYS A 96 -5.93 -18.59 -10.02
C LYS A 96 -6.40 -19.10 -8.66
N ILE A 97 -6.09 -18.37 -7.59
CA ILE A 97 -6.20 -18.87 -6.21
C ILE A 97 -6.97 -17.90 -5.33
N ALA A 98 -6.47 -16.67 -5.16
CA ALA A 98 -7.05 -15.75 -4.19
C ALA A 98 -8.32 -15.06 -4.70
N GLY A 99 -8.36 -14.68 -5.98
CA GLY A 99 -9.50 -14.02 -6.62
C GLY A 99 -10.81 -14.81 -6.53
N PRO A 100 -10.80 -16.13 -6.81
CA PRO A 100 -12.00 -16.97 -6.62
C PRO A 100 -12.50 -16.95 -5.16
N MET A 101 -11.59 -16.86 -4.19
CA MET A 101 -11.95 -16.74 -2.77
C MET A 101 -12.40 -15.32 -2.39
N ILE A 102 -11.81 -14.29 -3.00
CA ILE A 102 -12.13 -12.87 -2.78
C ILE A 102 -13.55 -12.57 -3.26
N PHE A 103 -13.89 -13.01 -4.47
CA PHE A 103 -15.19 -12.71 -5.09
C PHE A 103 -16.21 -13.85 -4.88
N ASN A 104 -15.82 -14.94 -4.22
CA ASN A 104 -16.64 -16.14 -4.02
C ASN A 104 -17.21 -16.69 -5.35
N ILE A 105 -16.32 -16.91 -6.33
CA ILE A 105 -16.64 -17.32 -7.71
C ILE A 105 -15.87 -18.57 -8.12
N ASN A 106 -16.20 -19.14 -9.28
CA ASN A 106 -15.43 -20.25 -9.83
C ASN A 106 -14.08 -19.75 -10.38
N PRO A 107 -12.96 -20.49 -10.19
CA PRO A 107 -11.67 -20.16 -10.79
C PRO A 107 -11.67 -19.94 -12.31
N THR A 108 -12.62 -20.54 -13.04
CA THR A 108 -12.77 -20.33 -14.48
C THR A 108 -13.28 -18.94 -14.83
N ASP A 109 -13.99 -18.28 -13.91
CA ASP A 109 -14.59 -16.95 -14.11
C ASP A 109 -13.52 -15.87 -14.26
N LEU A 110 -12.33 -16.07 -13.67
CA LEU A 110 -11.19 -15.17 -13.78
C LEU A 110 -10.19 -15.53 -14.90
N LYS A 111 -10.42 -16.59 -15.67
CA LYS A 111 -9.48 -16.98 -16.75
C LYS A 111 -9.55 -16.04 -17.95
N ASP A 112 -10.76 -15.67 -18.36
CA ASP A 112 -10.98 -14.83 -19.53
C ASP A 112 -10.87 -13.33 -19.19
N SER A 113 -10.17 -12.58 -20.03
CA SER A 113 -9.94 -11.16 -19.79
C SER A 113 -11.19 -10.32 -20.00
N ALA A 114 -12.00 -10.63 -21.01
CA ALA A 114 -13.22 -9.88 -21.27
C ALA A 114 -14.22 -10.08 -20.14
N ARG A 115 -14.35 -11.33 -19.68
CA ARG A 115 -15.17 -11.68 -18.51
C ARG A 115 -14.69 -11.01 -17.24
N ARG A 116 -13.39 -11.02 -16.94
CA ARG A 116 -12.84 -10.32 -15.77
C ARG A 116 -13.23 -8.84 -15.75
N THR A 117 -13.05 -8.17 -16.88
CA THR A 117 -13.37 -6.75 -16.99
C THR A 117 -14.87 -6.53 -16.87
N ARG A 118 -15.70 -7.32 -17.55
CA ARG A 118 -17.16 -7.13 -17.50
C ARG A 118 -17.73 -7.39 -16.11
N ASP A 119 -17.25 -8.43 -15.42
CA ASP A 119 -17.90 -8.94 -14.21
C ASP A 119 -17.33 -8.30 -12.92
N PHE A 120 -16.08 -7.81 -12.91
CA PHE A 120 -15.41 -7.36 -11.67
C PHE A 120 -14.78 -5.97 -11.73
N LYS A 121 -14.79 -5.27 -12.88
CA LYS A 121 -14.10 -3.96 -12.98
C LYS A 121 -14.66 -2.95 -11.98
N ASP A 122 -15.97 -2.98 -11.74
CA ASP A 122 -16.64 -2.03 -10.84
C ASP A 122 -16.27 -2.31 -9.38
N ASP A 123 -16.15 -3.59 -8.99
CA ASP A 123 -15.70 -4.03 -7.66
C ASP A 123 -14.27 -3.58 -7.30
N ILE A 124 -13.45 -3.40 -8.33
CA ILE A 124 -12.07 -2.87 -8.21
C ILE A 124 -11.97 -1.39 -8.61
N GLY A 125 -13.10 -0.67 -8.60
CA GLY A 125 -13.12 0.80 -8.67
C GLY A 125 -13.14 1.38 -10.07
N TRP A 126 -13.45 0.61 -11.12
CA TRP A 126 -13.59 1.19 -12.46
C TRP A 126 -14.80 2.13 -12.50
N LYS A 127 -14.57 3.37 -12.90
CA LYS A 127 -15.59 4.38 -13.14
C LYS A 127 -15.43 4.88 -14.58
N THR A 128 -16.54 5.35 -15.14
CA THR A 128 -16.56 5.97 -16.47
C THR A 128 -17.04 7.39 -16.30
N ASP A 129 -16.32 8.37 -16.85
CA ASP A 129 -16.75 9.76 -16.83
C ASP A 129 -17.85 10.05 -17.86
N ASP A 130 -18.41 11.25 -17.82
CA ASP A 130 -19.45 11.71 -18.74
C ASP A 130 -19.01 11.70 -20.21
N SER A 131 -17.69 11.65 -20.47
CA SER A 131 -17.11 11.57 -21.81
C SER A 131 -16.90 10.12 -22.28
N GLY A 132 -17.30 9.12 -21.49
CA GLY A 132 -17.12 7.71 -21.79
C GLY A 132 -15.69 7.20 -21.56
N LYS A 133 -14.80 8.03 -20.97
CA LYS A 133 -13.44 7.64 -20.65
C LYS A 133 -13.42 6.96 -19.29
N GLY A 134 -12.84 5.76 -19.26
CA GLY A 134 -12.75 4.96 -18.05
C GLY A 134 -11.47 5.22 -17.27
N GLY A 135 -11.56 5.12 -15.94
CA GLY A 135 -10.44 5.18 -15.01
C GLY A 135 -10.75 4.38 -13.75
N TYR A 136 -9.71 3.99 -13.03
CA TYR A 136 -9.89 3.39 -11.71
C TYR A 136 -9.90 4.50 -10.65
N ASP A 137 -10.97 4.55 -9.86
CA ASP A 137 -10.98 5.26 -8.60
C ASP A 137 -10.09 4.53 -7.60
N THR A 138 -9.36 5.27 -6.78
CA THR A 138 -8.45 4.72 -5.79
C THR A 138 -9.10 4.52 -4.43
N LEU A 139 -10.34 4.99 -4.25
CA LEU A 139 -11.01 5.13 -2.96
C LEU A 139 -12.44 4.63 -2.96
N ASP A 140 -13.24 5.02 -3.95
CA ASP A 140 -14.58 4.48 -4.15
C ASP A 140 -14.50 3.12 -4.84
N VAL A 141 -13.89 2.19 -4.12
CA VAL A 141 -13.55 0.85 -4.57
C VAL A 141 -14.25 -0.11 -3.60
N PRO A 142 -15.28 -0.86 -4.07
CA PRO A 142 -16.03 -1.77 -3.21
C PRO A 142 -15.15 -2.75 -2.42
N ILE A 143 -14.10 -3.32 -3.04
CA ILE A 143 -13.20 -4.27 -2.37
C ILE A 143 -12.41 -3.68 -1.19
N LEU A 144 -12.29 -2.35 -1.10
CA LEU A 144 -11.65 -1.72 0.06
C LEU A 144 -12.57 -1.66 1.27
N HIS A 145 -13.88 -1.86 1.11
CA HIS A 145 -14.86 -1.73 2.18
C HIS A 145 -15.29 -3.09 2.73
N SER A 146 -15.49 -3.19 4.05
CA SER A 146 -15.80 -4.46 4.74
C SER A 146 -16.99 -5.25 4.13
N ASP A 147 -17.94 -4.56 3.51
CA ASP A 147 -19.18 -5.13 3.00
C ASP A 147 -19.25 -5.19 1.46
N MET A 148 -18.16 -4.87 0.75
CA MET A 148 -18.10 -4.85 -0.72
C MET A 148 -19.18 -3.96 -1.37
N ARG A 149 -19.71 -2.94 -0.68
CA ARG A 149 -20.76 -2.07 -1.24
C ARG A 149 -20.18 -0.94 -2.08
N SER A 150 -21.01 -0.42 -2.97
CA SER A 150 -20.68 0.65 -3.94
C SER A 150 -20.72 2.07 -3.37
N SER A 151 -20.87 2.22 -2.06
CA SER A 151 -20.87 3.52 -1.39
C SER A 151 -19.73 3.56 -0.39
N TYR A 152 -18.83 4.53 -0.55
CA TYR A 152 -17.73 4.75 0.39
C TYR A 152 -18.24 4.92 1.83
N SER A 153 -17.52 4.30 2.77
CA SER A 153 -17.75 4.42 4.21
C SER A 153 -16.43 4.37 4.96
N LEU A 154 -16.09 5.45 5.66
CA LEU A 154 -14.83 5.54 6.41
C LEU A 154 -14.73 4.45 7.50
N ASP A 155 -15.84 4.18 8.19
CA ASP A 155 -15.92 3.16 9.25
C ASP A 155 -15.76 1.71 8.71
N GLN A 156 -15.78 1.54 7.39
CA GLN A 156 -15.62 0.24 6.72
C GLN A 156 -14.38 0.20 5.83
N PHE A 157 -13.68 1.33 5.65
CA PHE A 157 -12.58 1.49 4.72
C PHE A 157 -11.34 0.72 5.19
N LEU A 158 -10.74 -0.05 4.27
CA LEU A 158 -9.65 -1.00 4.51
C LEU A 158 -9.96 -2.15 5.47
N LEU A 159 -11.23 -2.36 5.84
CA LEU A 159 -11.64 -3.44 6.76
C LEU A 159 -12.12 -4.71 6.05
N ASN A 160 -11.94 -4.80 4.72
CA ASN A 160 -12.33 -6.01 3.99
C ASN A 160 -11.32 -7.13 4.17
N SER A 161 -11.78 -8.28 4.67
CA SER A 161 -10.96 -9.51 4.78
C SER A 161 -10.35 -9.98 3.44
N ALA A 162 -10.90 -9.55 2.31
CA ALA A 162 -10.34 -9.79 0.98
C ALA A 162 -8.94 -9.19 0.80
N LEU A 163 -8.63 -8.09 1.50
CA LEU A 163 -7.31 -7.45 1.45
C LEU A 163 -6.22 -8.41 1.96
N MET A 164 -6.52 -9.17 3.02
CA MET A 164 -5.61 -10.20 3.53
C MET A 164 -5.32 -11.29 2.49
N ARG A 165 -6.33 -11.67 1.69
CA ARG A 165 -6.14 -12.65 0.60
C ARG A 165 -5.29 -12.08 -0.53
N ALA A 166 -5.37 -10.78 -0.79
CA ALA A 166 -4.53 -10.10 -1.77
C ALA A 166 -3.06 -10.02 -1.31
N ILE A 167 -2.83 -9.71 -0.02
CA ILE A 167 -1.49 -9.71 0.59
C ILE A 167 -0.90 -11.14 0.59
N TRP A 168 -1.70 -12.14 0.92
CA TRP A 168 -1.29 -13.54 0.81
C TRP A 168 -0.96 -13.96 -0.63
N ALA A 169 -1.71 -13.49 -1.62
CA ALA A 169 -1.35 -13.71 -3.02
C ALA A 169 -0.02 -13.04 -3.39
N LEU A 170 0.30 -11.90 -2.77
CA LEU A 170 1.57 -11.20 -2.95
C LEU A 170 2.75 -11.95 -2.34
N SER A 171 2.64 -12.53 -1.15
CA SER A 171 3.77 -13.14 -0.45
C SER A 171 4.44 -14.31 -1.17
N GLY A 172 3.64 -15.15 -1.81
CA GLY A 172 4.09 -16.43 -2.37
C GLY A 172 3.77 -17.64 -1.48
N ASP A 173 3.34 -17.45 -0.23
CA ASP A 173 3.13 -18.55 0.73
C ASP A 173 2.02 -19.50 0.28
N GLU A 174 2.26 -20.81 0.36
CA GLU A 174 1.32 -21.82 -0.14
C GLU A 174 -0.03 -21.81 0.59
N GLN A 175 -0.02 -21.49 1.88
CA GLN A 175 -1.19 -21.45 2.74
C GLN A 175 -1.31 -20.07 3.39
N LEU A 176 -2.55 -19.62 3.59
CA LEU A 176 -2.83 -18.44 4.40
C LEU A 176 -2.71 -18.86 5.88
N GLN A 177 -1.67 -18.38 6.53
CA GLN A 177 -1.33 -18.59 7.93
C GLN A 177 -1.05 -17.23 8.57
N GLU A 178 -1.04 -17.13 9.91
CA GLU A 178 -0.71 -15.88 10.61
C GLU A 178 0.69 -15.39 10.26
N THR A 179 1.67 -16.30 10.29
CA THR A 179 3.03 -16.08 9.77
C THR A 179 3.26 -16.97 8.55
N GLY A 180 3.67 -16.37 7.43
CA GLY A 180 3.98 -17.08 6.20
C GLY A 180 5.14 -18.06 6.37
N SER A 181 4.93 -19.34 6.04
CA SER A 181 5.95 -20.38 6.23
C SER A 181 7.19 -20.23 5.34
N GLN A 182 7.05 -19.59 4.17
CA GLN A 182 8.17 -19.33 3.26
C GLN A 182 8.74 -17.92 3.43
N THR A 183 7.87 -16.94 3.66
CA THR A 183 8.29 -15.52 3.74
C THR A 183 8.68 -15.09 5.15
N GLY A 184 8.17 -15.77 6.18
CA GLY A 184 8.28 -15.36 7.59
C GLY A 184 7.46 -14.12 7.93
N ILE A 185 6.58 -13.67 7.04
CA ILE A 185 5.80 -12.44 7.24
C ILE A 185 4.64 -12.74 8.18
N ASN A 186 4.59 -12.03 9.30
CA ASN A 186 3.41 -11.96 10.13
C ASN A 186 2.40 -10.98 9.50
N TYR A 187 1.34 -11.53 8.90
CA TYR A 187 0.41 -10.72 8.10
C TYR A 187 -0.48 -9.81 8.96
N ALA A 188 -0.81 -10.24 10.17
CA ALA A 188 -1.58 -9.44 11.11
C ALA A 188 -0.75 -8.24 11.60
N GLU A 189 0.47 -8.50 12.07
CA GLU A 189 1.41 -7.46 12.48
C GLU A 189 1.68 -6.45 11.34
N ARG A 190 1.79 -6.94 10.09
CA ARG A 190 2.02 -6.06 8.94
C ARG A 190 0.83 -5.18 8.59
N HIS A 191 -0.39 -5.69 8.81
CA HIS A 191 -1.60 -4.88 8.69
C HIS A 191 -1.63 -3.81 9.78
N ASP A 192 -1.34 -4.18 11.03
CA ASP A 192 -1.37 -3.27 12.17
C ASP A 192 -0.30 -2.17 12.04
N GLU A 193 0.90 -2.50 11.54
CA GLU A 193 1.94 -1.52 11.26
C GLU A 193 1.51 -0.50 10.19
N TYR A 194 0.78 -0.94 9.15
CA TYR A 194 0.24 -0.03 8.14
C TYR A 194 -0.81 0.92 8.74
N LEU A 195 -1.70 0.39 9.57
CA LEU A 195 -2.69 1.18 10.29
C LEU A 195 -2.02 2.20 11.23
N GLN A 196 -0.99 1.78 11.96
CA GLN A 196 -0.21 2.64 12.83
C GLN A 196 0.44 3.80 12.06
N ILE A 197 1.04 3.54 10.89
CA ILE A 197 1.61 4.61 10.04
C ILE A 197 0.56 5.65 9.67
N LEU A 198 -0.67 5.22 9.32
CA LEU A 198 -1.78 6.13 9.02
C LEU A 198 -2.17 6.94 10.27
N MET A 199 -2.32 6.28 11.42
CA MET A 199 -2.72 6.92 12.67
C MET A 199 -1.68 7.92 13.18
N GLU A 200 -0.40 7.53 13.24
CA GLU A 200 0.73 8.39 13.60
C GLU A 200 0.84 9.58 12.66
N GLY A 201 0.72 9.32 11.35
CA GLY A 201 0.68 10.33 10.32
C GLY A 201 -0.39 11.40 10.56
N MET A 202 -1.59 10.96 10.92
CA MET A 202 -2.71 11.84 11.26
C MET A 202 -2.46 12.60 12.58
N ALA A 203 -1.93 11.93 13.60
CA ALA A 203 -1.63 12.53 14.90
C ALA A 203 -0.57 13.64 14.78
N MET A 204 0.51 13.37 14.05
CA MET A 204 1.60 14.30 13.78
C MET A 204 1.27 15.39 12.76
N LYS A 205 0.05 15.38 12.20
CA LYS A 205 -0.32 16.31 11.12
C LYS A 205 0.66 16.25 9.94
N SER A 206 1.16 15.06 9.61
CA SER A 206 2.09 14.85 8.52
C SER A 206 1.47 15.38 7.22
N PRO A 207 2.11 16.32 6.49
CA PRO A 207 1.59 16.85 5.23
C PRO A 207 1.32 15.76 4.19
N VAL A 208 2.09 14.67 4.25
CA VAL A 208 1.97 13.53 3.34
C VAL A 208 0.70 12.74 3.60
N ILE A 209 0.42 12.47 4.88
CA ILE A 209 -0.76 11.70 5.30
C ILE A 209 -2.00 12.58 5.21
N GLN A 210 -1.87 13.88 5.50
CA GLN A 210 -2.91 14.87 5.20
C GLN A 210 -3.20 14.93 3.71
N HIS A 211 -2.19 14.95 2.84
CA HIS A 211 -2.40 14.94 1.40
C HIS A 211 -3.13 13.67 0.95
N ILE A 212 -2.75 12.50 1.48
CA ILE A 212 -3.48 11.25 1.26
C ILE A 212 -4.94 11.43 1.69
N VAL A 213 -5.19 11.92 2.90
CA VAL A 213 -6.55 12.15 3.43
C VAL A 213 -7.31 13.25 2.69
N ASP A 214 -6.65 14.25 2.12
CA ASP A 214 -7.25 15.32 1.34
C ASP A 214 -7.67 14.83 -0.04
N VAL A 215 -6.82 14.03 -0.68
CA VAL A 215 -7.17 13.26 -1.89
C VAL A 215 -8.37 12.37 -1.56
N TRP A 216 -8.40 11.78 -0.36
CA TRP A 216 -9.53 10.99 0.09
C TRP A 216 -10.77 11.86 0.20
N ASN A 217 -10.73 12.93 0.99
CA ASN A 217 -11.85 13.83 1.23
C ASN A 217 -12.40 14.44 -0.07
N GLU A 218 -11.54 14.83 -1.02
CA GLU A 218 -11.98 15.39 -2.30
C GLU A 218 -12.76 14.38 -3.14
N LYS A 219 -12.34 13.11 -3.11
CA LYS A 219 -12.97 12.03 -3.88
C LYS A 219 -14.24 11.50 -3.21
N ILE A 220 -14.24 11.49 -1.87
CA ILE A 220 -15.34 10.96 -1.06
C ILE A 220 -16.44 12.00 -0.84
N PHE A 221 -16.07 13.26 -0.61
CA PHE A 221 -16.98 14.36 -0.32
C PHE A 221 -16.87 15.46 -1.39
N PRO A 222 -17.19 15.16 -2.67
CA PRO A 222 -17.01 16.11 -3.76
C PRO A 222 -17.87 17.40 -3.59
N GLU A 223 -18.96 17.32 -2.84
CA GLU A 223 -19.85 18.46 -2.56
C GLU A 223 -19.39 19.33 -1.37
N GLY A 224 -18.50 18.82 -0.51
CA GLY A 224 -18.06 19.49 0.73
C GLY A 224 -17.20 20.74 0.53
N ARG A 225 -16.74 21.02 -0.70
CA ARG A 225 -16.04 22.28 -1.05
C ARG A 225 -16.95 23.35 -1.64
N ARG A 226 -18.23 23.07 -1.93
CA ARG A 226 -19.15 24.03 -2.58
C ARG A 226 -20.04 24.83 -1.63
N GLY A 227 -19.96 24.61 -0.32
CA GLY A 227 -20.66 25.41 0.68
C GLY A 227 -19.69 25.95 1.73
N ASP A 228 -19.56 27.27 1.74
CA ASP A 228 -19.06 28.14 2.81
C ASP A 228 -17.77 27.77 3.55
N ALA A 229 -16.73 28.57 3.28
CA ALA A 229 -15.40 28.53 3.88
C ALA A 229 -15.34 28.76 5.42
N ASP A 230 -16.46 28.69 6.14
CA ASP A 230 -16.55 28.99 7.58
C ASP A 230 -17.05 27.82 8.45
N GLU A 231 -17.44 26.67 7.89
CA GLU A 231 -17.69 25.46 8.68
C GLU A 231 -16.62 24.41 8.43
N GLN A 232 -15.56 24.44 9.24
CA GLN A 232 -14.70 23.26 9.43
C GLN A 232 -15.60 22.04 9.75
N PRO A 233 -15.48 20.92 9.01
CA PRO A 233 -16.39 19.81 9.16
C PRO A 233 -16.18 19.16 10.54
N ARG A 234 -17.13 19.42 11.45
CA ARG A 234 -17.15 18.94 12.84
C ARG A 234 -17.07 17.40 12.94
N GLY A 235 -17.33 16.68 11.85
CA GLY A 235 -17.20 15.22 11.75
C GLY A 235 -15.75 14.72 11.81
N ASN A 236 -14.83 15.38 11.11
CA ASN A 236 -13.42 14.95 11.06
C ASN A 236 -12.73 15.13 12.42
N ALA A 237 -13.08 16.19 13.15
CA ALA A 237 -12.56 16.43 14.50
C ALA A 237 -12.99 15.35 15.51
N ARG A 238 -14.22 14.83 15.38
CA ARG A 238 -14.74 13.75 16.23
C ARG A 238 -14.12 12.40 15.91
N ALA A 239 -14.01 12.04 14.63
CA ALA A 239 -13.33 10.80 14.22
C ALA A 239 -11.85 10.81 14.63
N LEU A 240 -11.16 11.95 14.46
CA LEU A 240 -9.78 12.13 14.94
C LEU A 240 -9.67 12.10 16.46
N GLN A 241 -10.66 12.61 17.20
CA GLN A 241 -10.68 12.50 18.67
C GLN A 241 -10.91 11.06 19.13
N ALA A 242 -11.78 10.31 18.45
CA ALA A 242 -12.01 8.89 18.75
C ALA A 242 -10.74 8.07 18.51
N LEU A 243 -10.08 8.23 17.36
CA LEU A 243 -8.81 7.56 17.05
C LEU A 243 -7.68 7.96 18.00
N ARG A 244 -7.64 9.22 18.45
CA ARG A 244 -6.68 9.67 19.48
C ARG A 244 -6.95 9.07 20.85
N ALA A 245 -8.22 8.92 21.22
CA ALA A 245 -8.61 8.29 22.49
C ALA A 245 -8.28 6.80 22.48
N GLU A 246 -8.47 6.12 21.35
CA GLU A 246 -8.08 4.71 21.17
C GLU A 246 -6.56 4.53 21.19
N ALA A 247 -5.80 5.37 20.47
CA ALA A 247 -4.33 5.31 20.51
C ALA A 247 -3.76 5.55 21.93
N ALA A 248 -4.32 6.52 22.66
CA ALA A 248 -3.91 6.79 24.03
C ALA A 248 -4.31 5.67 25.02
N ALA A 249 -5.40 4.95 24.76
CA ALA A 249 -5.79 3.79 25.57
C ALA A 249 -4.84 2.61 25.37
N VAL A 250 -4.32 2.41 24.15
CA VAL A 250 -3.34 1.36 23.85
C VAL A 250 -1.97 1.64 24.51
N GLU A 251 -1.56 2.91 24.60
CA GLU A 251 -0.31 3.29 25.30
C GLU A 251 -0.41 3.14 26.83
N GLN A 252 -1.60 3.25 27.43
CA GLN A 252 -1.77 3.13 28.88
C GLN A 252 -1.89 1.67 29.38
N ASP A 253 -2.29 0.74 28.51
CA ASP A 253 -2.42 -0.68 28.87
C ASP A 253 -1.08 -1.43 28.78
N GLY A 254 -0.11 -0.91 28.01
CA GLY A 254 1.25 -1.43 27.91
C GLY A 254 2.18 -1.09 29.09
N ASP A 255 1.79 -0.14 29.95
CA ASP A 255 2.60 0.36 31.08
C ASP A 255 2.14 -0.20 32.45
N GLN A 256 1.18 -1.14 32.46
CA GLN A 256 0.68 -1.78 33.70
C GLN A 256 1.13 -3.24 33.89
N THR A 257 2.08 -3.72 33.09
CA THR A 257 2.77 -5.00 33.34
C THR A 257 4.28 -4.81 33.47
N GLU A 258 4.70 -4.13 34.53
CA GLU A 258 5.99 -4.36 35.21
C GLU A 258 5.75 -4.66 36.70
#